data_AF-A0A4Q5LQN5-F1
#
_entry.id   AF-A0A4Q5LQN5-F1
#
_cell.length_a   1.000
_cell.length_b   1.000
_cell.length_c   1.000
_cell.angle_alpha   90.00
_cell.angle_beta   90.00
_cell.angle_gamma   90.00
#
_symmetry.space_group_name_H-M   'P 1'
#
loop_
_entity.id
_entity.type
_entity.pdbx_description
1 polymer ?
#
loop_
_entity_poly.entity_id
_entity_poly.type
_entity_poly.pdbx_seq_one_letter_code
_entity_poly.pdbx_strand_id
1 'polypeptide(L)'
;MVTVTSYQERTSLEGKNYFALELQSDDLEFVISKVTGRHYVTIRKCWISSTFNEAICKMMIGKTMQGSIAKVACEPYEFTVPETGEVITRNHRYEYAPVEIQNMERIVNQEAVFS
;
A
#
# COMPACT_ATOMS: atom_id res chain seq x y z
N MET A 1 -5.56 -0.23 -11.12
CA MET A 1 -5.17 1.18 -10.89
C MET A 1 -5.21 1.46 -9.39
N VAL A 2 -4.71 2.63 -8.97
CA VAL A 2 -4.81 3.08 -7.59
C VAL A 2 -5.44 4.46 -7.50
N THR A 3 -6.19 4.71 -6.43
CA THR A 3 -6.84 5.98 -6.16
C THR A 3 -6.25 6.64 -4.91
N VAL A 4 -5.97 7.93 -4.98
CA VAL A 4 -5.59 8.72 -3.79
C VAL A 4 -6.84 8.98 -2.96
N THR A 5 -6.87 8.53 -1.71
CA THR A 5 -8.08 8.59 -0.87
C THR A 5 -7.93 9.46 0.36
N SER A 6 -6.70 9.70 0.81
CA SER A 6 -6.40 10.54 1.96
C SER A 6 -4.97 11.07 1.89
N TYR A 7 -4.63 11.97 2.80
CA TYR A 7 -3.26 12.40 3.05
C TYR A 7 -3.03 12.61 4.55
N GLN A 8 -1.76 12.57 4.95
CA GLN A 8 -1.35 12.77 6.34
C GLN A 8 -0.02 13.52 6.38
N GLU A 9 0.09 14.53 7.24
CA GLU A 9 1.37 15.14 7.58
C GLU A 9 2.16 14.18 8.48
N ARG A 10 3.44 13.96 8.15
CA ARG A 10 4.35 13.10 8.88
C ARG A 10 5.66 13.83 9.12
N THR A 11 6.34 13.45 10.20
CA THR A 11 7.66 13.99 10.54
C THR A 11 8.70 12.90 10.29
N SER A 12 9.75 13.23 9.53
CA SER A 12 10.87 12.33 9.28
C SER A 12 11.73 12.15 10.53
N LEU A 13 12.63 11.16 10.51
CA LEU A 13 13.63 10.98 11.57
C LEU A 13 14.53 12.22 11.78
N GLU A 14 14.68 13.05 10.74
CA GLU A 14 15.42 14.32 10.80
C GLU A 14 14.58 15.50 11.32
N GLY A 15 13.33 15.27 11.73
CA GLY A 15 12.43 16.32 12.22
C GLY A 15 11.79 17.18 11.14
N LYS A 16 11.88 16.79 9.86
CA LYS A 16 11.27 17.54 8.75
C LYS A 16 9.86 17.03 8.49
N ASN A 17 8.91 17.95 8.40
CA ASN A 17 7.54 17.63 8.03
C ASN A 17 7.41 17.41 6.53
N TYR A 18 6.63 16.40 6.15
CA TYR A 18 6.27 16.08 4.77
C TYR A 18 4.86 15.49 4.73
N PHE A 19 4.23 15.49 3.55
CA PHE A 19 2.93 14.87 3.38
C PHE A 19 3.05 13.49 2.72
N ALA A 20 2.35 12.51 3.27
CA ALA A 20 2.15 11.21 2.64
C ALA A 20 0.72 11.09 2.11
N LEU A 21 0.55 10.44 0.96
CA LEU A 21 -0.75 10.16 0.36
C LEU A 21 -1.13 8.69 0.62
N GLU A 22 -2.40 8.44 1.00
CA GLU A 22 -2.96 7.10 1.05
C GLU A 22 -3.46 6.71 -0.34
N LEU A 23 -2.89 5.63 -0.87
CA LEU A 23 -3.32 5.00 -2.11
C LEU A 23 -4.14 3.76 -1.79
N GLN A 24 -5.28 3.61 -2.45
CA GLN A 24 -6.10 2.40 -2.40
C GLN A 24 -6.14 1.76 -3.78
N SER A 25 -6.07 0.43 -3.83
CA SER A 25 -6.30 -0.29 -5.07
C SER A 25 -7.78 -0.20 -5.44
N ASP A 26 -8.09 -0.09 -6.73
CA ASP A 26 -9.49 -0.15 -7.17
C ASP A 26 -10.04 -1.59 -7.15
N ASP A 27 -9.16 -2.59 -6.97
CA ASP A 27 -9.49 -4.01 -6.96
C ASP A 27 -9.89 -4.46 -5.55
N LEU A 28 -11.06 -5.12 -5.46
CA LEU A 28 -11.57 -5.72 -4.24
C LEU A 28 -10.90 -7.07 -3.97
N GLU A 29 -10.56 -7.31 -2.70
CA GLU A 29 -10.09 -8.61 -2.21
C GLU A 29 -11.12 -9.25 -1.30
N PHE A 30 -11.45 -10.52 -1.54
CA PHE A 30 -12.30 -11.31 -0.67
C PHE A 30 -11.44 -12.09 0.32
N VAL A 31 -11.73 -11.92 1.62
CA VAL A 31 -11.01 -12.60 2.69
C VAL A 31 -12.01 -13.31 3.59
N ILE A 32 -11.64 -14.50 4.07
CA ILE A 32 -12.43 -15.25 5.05
C ILE A 32 -11.86 -14.96 6.43
N SER A 33 -12.71 -14.47 7.33
CA SER A 33 -12.36 -14.31 8.75
C SER A 33 -12.01 -15.68 9.35
N LYS A 34 -10.79 -15.83 9.85
CA LYS A 34 -10.35 -17.06 10.54
C LYS A 34 -11.13 -17.33 11.83
N VAL A 35 -11.70 -16.29 12.44
CA VAL A 35 -12.46 -16.41 13.69
C VAL A 35 -13.92 -16.81 13.43
N THR A 36 -14.57 -16.16 12.46
CA THR A 36 -16.03 -16.31 12.25
C THR A 36 -16.39 -17.15 11.03
N GLY A 37 -15.45 -17.46 10.15
CA GLY A 37 -15.69 -18.13 8.85
C GLY A 37 -16.44 -17.27 7.83
N ARG A 38 -16.73 -16.00 8.13
CA ARG A 38 -17.47 -15.11 7.24
C ARG A 38 -16.55 -14.48 6.19
N HIS A 39 -17.08 -14.30 4.99
CA HIS A 39 -16.43 -13.54 3.92
C HIS A 39 -16.58 -12.05 4.22
N TYR A 40 -15.50 -11.30 4.07
CA TYR A 40 -15.52 -9.85 4.04
C TYR A 40 -14.67 -9.34 2.88
N VAL A 41 -15.07 -8.18 2.37
CA VAL A 41 -14.37 -7.50 1.29
C VAL A 41 -13.38 -6.53 1.91
N THR A 42 -12.16 -6.52 1.39
CA THR A 42 -11.11 -5.57 1.75
C THR A 42 -10.48 -5.01 0.48
N ILE A 43 -9.68 -3.97 0.65
CA ILE A 43 -8.94 -3.31 -0.43
C ILE A 43 -7.52 -3.08 0.05
N ARG A 44 -6.54 -3.33 -0.82
CA ARG A 44 -5.14 -3.03 -0.50
C ARG A 44 -4.93 -1.53 -0.38
N LYS A 45 -4.16 -1.13 0.63
CA LYS A 45 -3.78 0.27 0.84
C LYS A 45 -2.28 0.39 1.09
N CYS A 46 -1.70 1.50 0.65
CA CYS A 46 -0.33 1.85 1.00
C CYS A 46 -0.18 3.37 1.13
N TRP A 47 0.91 3.79 1.76
CA TRP A 47 1.26 5.21 1.88
C TRP A 47 2.48 5.51 1.04
N ILE A 48 2.45 6.62 0.29
CA ILE A 48 3.60 7.13 -0.45
C ILE A 48 3.94 8.53 0.03
N SER A 49 5.22 8.79 0.31
CA SER A 49 5.69 10.15 0.62
C SER A 49 5.60 11.04 -0.62
N SER A 50 5.27 12.32 -0.42
CA SER A 50 5.22 13.32 -1.48
C SER A 50 5.99 14.57 -1.09
N THR A 51 6.42 15.33 -2.09
CA THR A 51 6.99 16.67 -1.92
C THR A 51 5.90 17.76 -1.96
N PHE A 52 4.64 17.37 -1.82
CA PHE A 52 3.50 18.27 -1.96
C PHE A 52 3.29 19.10 -0.70
N ASN A 53 2.66 20.26 -0.88
CA ASN A 53 2.04 21.00 0.20
C ASN A 53 0.59 20.52 0.41
N GLU A 54 -0.03 20.94 1.50
CA GLU A 54 -1.38 20.52 1.87
C GLU A 54 -2.43 20.81 0.78
N ALA A 55 -2.33 21.96 0.11
CA ALA A 55 -3.27 22.36 -0.94
C ALA A 55 -3.23 21.41 -2.13
N ILE A 56 -2.02 21.01 -2.57
CA ILE A 56 -1.86 20.01 -3.63
C ILE A 56 -2.39 18.65 -3.15
N CYS A 57 -2.12 18.23 -1.92
CA CYS A 57 -2.64 16.98 -1.38
C CYS A 57 -4.18 16.91 -1.45
N LYS A 58 -4.87 17.99 -1.06
CA LYS A 58 -6.34 18.10 -1.18
C LYS A 58 -6.82 17.93 -2.62
N MET A 59 -6.12 18.54 -3.58
CA MET A 59 -6.45 18.40 -5.01
C MET A 59 -6.18 16.99 -5.57
N MET A 60 -5.34 16.20 -4.91
CA MET A 60 -5.03 14.84 -5.34
C MET A 60 -6.09 13.82 -4.89
N ILE A 61 -6.85 14.10 -3.81
CA ILE A 61 -7.90 13.20 -3.34
C ILE A 61 -8.91 12.93 -4.47
N GLY A 62 -9.22 11.66 -4.69
CA GLY A 62 -10.12 11.18 -5.75
C GLY A 62 -9.45 10.98 -7.11
N LYS A 63 -8.18 11.38 -7.29
CA LYS A 63 -7.45 11.12 -8.54
C LYS A 63 -6.94 9.68 -8.59
N THR A 64 -7.00 9.11 -9.79
CA THR A 64 -6.49 7.78 -10.11
C THR A 64 -5.10 7.85 -10.73
N MET A 65 -4.26 6.85 -10.45
CA MET A 65 -2.93 6.68 -11.03
C MET A 65 -2.77 5.26 -11.58
N GLN A 66 -1.97 5.15 -12.64
CA GLN A 66 -1.62 3.88 -13.26
C GLN A 66 -0.59 3.13 -12.43
N GLY A 67 -0.92 1.90 -12.03
CA GLY A 67 -0.09 1.07 -11.15
C GLY A 67 -0.94 0.11 -10.34
N SER A 68 -0.29 -0.60 -9.41
CA SER A 68 -0.92 -1.54 -8.48
C SER A 68 -0.31 -1.43 -7.08
N ILE A 69 -0.87 -2.17 -6.12
CA ILE A 69 -0.29 -2.29 -4.79
C ILE A 69 0.22 -3.73 -4.61
N ALA A 70 1.54 -3.86 -4.56
CA ALA A 70 2.23 -5.13 -4.40
C ALA A 70 2.45 -5.44 -2.92
N LYS A 71 2.45 -6.74 -2.60
CA LYS A 71 2.79 -7.23 -1.27
C LYS A 71 4.27 -7.62 -1.29
N VAL A 72 5.10 -6.81 -0.64
CA VAL A 72 6.56 -6.96 -0.63
C VAL A 72 6.98 -7.58 0.70
N ALA A 73 7.82 -8.61 0.65
CA ALA A 73 8.41 -9.20 1.87
C ALA A 73 9.33 -8.18 2.54
N CYS A 74 9.26 -8.07 3.85
CA CYS A 74 10.14 -7.21 4.64
C CYS A 74 10.49 -7.87 5.96
N GLU A 75 11.49 -7.31 6.64
CA GLU A 75 11.86 -7.75 7.98
C GLU A 75 10.62 -7.77 8.90
N PRO A 76 10.43 -8.85 9.68
CA PRO A 76 9.30 -8.99 10.59
C PRO A 76 9.17 -7.77 11.51
N TYR A 77 8.01 -7.13 11.48
CA TYR A 77 7.72 -5.99 12.36
C TYR A 77 6.44 -6.24 13.15
N GLU A 78 6.40 -5.71 14.37
CA GLU A 78 5.20 -5.70 15.19
C GLU A 78 4.21 -4.68 14.64
N PHE A 79 3.00 -5.14 14.33
CA PHE A 79 1.89 -4.33 13.89
C PHE A 79 0.75 -4.47 14.88
N THR A 80 0.37 -3.38 15.53
CA THR A 80 -0.85 -3.35 16.35
C THR A 80 -2.05 -3.17 15.44
N VAL A 81 -2.97 -4.13 15.42
CA VAL A 81 -4.23 -4.03 14.70
C VAL A 81 -5.07 -2.93 15.34
N PRO A 82 -5.36 -1.81 14.64
CA PRO A 82 -6.01 -0.64 15.26
C PRO A 82 -7.39 -0.94 15.85
N GLU A 83 -8.12 -1.89 15.27
CA GLU A 83 -9.49 -2.24 15.68
C GLU A 83 -9.53 -3.15 16.92
N THR A 84 -8.53 -4.01 17.12
CA THR A 84 -8.53 -5.02 18.19
C THR A 84 -7.48 -4.77 19.27
N GLY A 85 -6.48 -3.93 18.99
CA GLY A 85 -5.31 -3.73 19.85
C GLY A 85 -4.34 -4.92 19.86
N GLU A 86 -4.56 -5.93 19.02
CA GLU A 86 -3.71 -7.12 18.97
C GLU A 86 -2.39 -6.81 18.26
N VAL A 87 -1.27 -7.13 18.90
CA VAL A 87 0.06 -7.01 18.29
C VAL A 87 0.34 -8.29 17.49
N ILE A 88 0.41 -8.16 16.17
CA ILE A 88 0.74 -9.26 15.25
C ILE A 88 2.08 -9.01 14.57
N THR A 89 2.83 -10.07 14.31
CA THR A 89 4.04 -9.98 13.50
C THR A 89 3.68 -9.97 12.01
N ARG A 90 4.12 -8.94 11.29
CA ARG A 90 3.95 -8.79 9.85
C ARG A 90 5.31 -8.93 9.16
N ASN A 91 5.39 -9.86 8.21
CA ASN A 91 6.60 -10.09 7.41
C ASN A 91 6.47 -9.51 5.99
N HIS A 92 5.45 -8.68 5.77
CA HIS A 92 5.16 -8.10 4.48
C HIS A 92 4.55 -6.72 4.66
N ARG A 93 4.87 -5.83 3.72
CA ARG A 93 4.30 -4.50 3.58
C ARG A 93 3.63 -4.35 2.21
N TYR A 94 2.68 -3.42 2.14
CA TYR A 94 2.05 -3.06 0.87
C TYR A 94 2.75 -1.83 0.31
N GLU A 95 3.24 -1.93 -0.91
CA GLU A 95 3.94 -0.85 -1.60
C GLU A 95 3.31 -0.57 -2.96
N TYR A 96 3.39 0.68 -3.38
CA TYR A 96 2.95 1.08 -4.71
C TYR A 96 3.92 0.58 -5.77
N ALA A 97 3.40 -0.12 -6.78
CA ALA A 97 4.14 -0.63 -7.93
C ALA A 97 3.68 0.11 -9.20
N PRO A 98 4.47 1.05 -9.74
CA PRO A 98 4.16 1.71 -11.01
C PRO A 98 4.20 0.72 -12.18
N VAL A 99 3.50 1.05 -13.27
CA VAL A 99 3.34 0.16 -14.44
C VAL A 99 4.67 -0.31 -15.03
N GLU A 100 5.69 0.56 -15.07
CA GLU A 100 7.01 0.22 -15.60
C GLU A 100 7.71 -0.91 -14.83
N ILE A 101 7.55 -0.92 -13.50
CA ILE A 101 8.16 -1.94 -12.62
C ILE A 101 7.45 -3.29 -12.78
N GLN A 102 6.13 -3.29 -12.95
CA GLN A 102 5.36 -4.52 -13.19
C GLN A 102 5.81 -5.24 -14.47
N ASN A 103 6.16 -4.48 -15.51
CA ASN A 103 6.64 -5.04 -16.76
C ASN A 103 8.01 -5.71 -16.60
N MET A 104 8.93 -5.10 -15.83
CA MET A 104 10.24 -5.71 -15.55
C MET A 104 10.14 -6.98 -14.70
N GLU A 105 9.34 -6.99 -13.62
CA GLU A 105 9.14 -8.18 -12.79
C GLU A 105 8.55 -9.36 -13.58
N ARG A 106 7.64 -9.08 -14.52
CA ARG A 106 7.06 -10.12 -15.37
C ARG A 106 8.08 -10.75 -16.32
N ILE A 107 9.03 -9.97 -16.83
CA ILE A 107 10.09 -10.44 -17.74
C ILE A 107 11.08 -11.34 -16.99
N VAL A 108 11.56 -10.90 -15.82
CA VAL A 108 12.53 -11.66 -15.01
C VAL A 108 11.95 -13.02 -14.57
N ASN A 109 10.68 -13.04 -14.14
CA ASN A 109 10.02 -14.29 -13.74
C ASN A 109 9.76 -15.24 -14.92
N GLN A 110 9.64 -14.73 -16.15
CA GLN A 110 9.53 -15.60 -17.33
C GLN A 110 10.87 -16.23 -17.69
N GLU A 111 11.98 -15.49 -17.63
CA GLU A 111 13.31 -16.04 -17.93
C GLU A 111 13.78 -17.09 -16.92
N ALA A 112 13.45 -16.94 -15.63
CA ALA A 112 13.82 -17.90 -14.58
C ALA A 112 13.10 -19.26 -14.67
N VAL A 113 12.04 -19.37 -15.47
CA VAL A 113 11.32 -20.65 -15.70
C VAL A 113 11.92 -21.44 -16.87
N PHE A 114 12.81 -20.83 -17.65
CA PHE A 114 13.48 -21.45 -18.79
C PHE A 114 14.97 -21.80 -18.54
N SER A 115 15.45 -21.73 -17.30
CA SER A 115 16.79 -22.22 -16.90
C SER A 115 16.71 -23.40 -15.95
#